data_AF-A0A1D1XCQ0-F1
#
_entry.id   AF-A0A1D1XCQ0-F1
#
_cell.length_a   1.000
_cell.length_b   1.000
_cell.length_c   1.000
_cell.angle_alpha   90.00
_cell.angle_beta   90.00
_cell.angle_gamma   90.00
#
_symmetry.space_group_name_H-M   'P 1'
#
loop_
_entity.id
_entity.type
_entity.pdbx_description
1 polymer ?
#
loop_
_entity_poly.entity_id
_entity_poly.type
_entity_poly.pdbx_seq_one_letter_code
_entity_poly.pdbx_strand_id
1 'polypeptide(L)'
;LSLSLSRRHHNETQITRNDATGNPHPPKTEASKYLPLLWFQDAAAIPRSTEAQNKEDLVQSTTLYRKAAGVYNYLANVILPPLQPASTKEIPLEATTMISSVMSLICLAEAQAVTIQKAEERKGSSNLLVKLHFGITQMLDTAASVISSKGGESNDISARLMEFIYSCSILYQLRSQKHLAVGLTTSEEGHMMVRQVGVAIGVLRYAINRVKSTKAAKDESWRSVFNQEIVDVAELLRKLEYENELVCHEKIPDVDGLPVLQGLRIVEAIPFEPQRWERELVFMT
;
A
#
# COMPACT_ATOMS: atom_id res chain seq x y z
N LEU A 1 15.10 45.36 -50.63
CA LEU A 1 15.65 44.65 -49.44
C LEU A 1 15.11 43.22 -49.52
N SER A 2 15.69 42.33 -50.34
CA SER A 2 16.83 41.42 -50.00
C SER A 2 16.49 40.51 -48.81
N LEU A 3 16.57 39.17 -48.78
CA LEU A 3 17.02 38.06 -49.64
C LEU A 3 16.47 36.78 -48.94
N SER A 4 15.71 35.91 -49.60
CA SER A 4 16.10 34.56 -50.11
C SER A 4 16.26 33.39 -49.13
N LEU A 5 15.47 32.32 -49.38
CA LEU A 5 15.79 30.86 -49.40
C LEU A 5 16.35 30.19 -48.12
N SER A 6 16.25 28.87 -47.89
CA SER A 6 15.44 27.72 -48.31
C SER A 6 16.02 26.49 -47.57
N ARG A 7 15.16 25.53 -47.19
CA ARG A 7 15.35 24.07 -47.05
C ARG A 7 16.80 23.50 -46.93
N ARG A 8 17.06 22.58 -45.97
CA ARG A 8 16.95 21.09 -46.07
C ARG A 8 17.89 20.34 -45.08
N HIS A 9 17.36 19.24 -44.55
CA HIS A 9 17.95 17.92 -44.18
C HIS A 9 19.33 17.75 -43.51
N HIS A 10 19.29 16.93 -42.44
CA HIS A 10 20.11 15.74 -42.12
C HIS A 10 21.52 15.63 -42.73
N ASN A 11 22.53 15.48 -41.88
CA ASN A 11 23.43 14.33 -41.96
C ASN A 11 24.25 14.10 -40.68
N GLU A 12 24.59 12.83 -40.51
CA GLU A 12 25.40 12.18 -39.49
C GLU A 12 26.81 12.74 -39.35
N THR A 13 27.36 12.65 -38.13
CA THR A 13 28.82 12.50 -37.94
C THR A 13 29.09 11.50 -36.82
N GLN A 14 29.58 10.32 -37.19
CA GLN A 14 30.35 9.45 -36.30
C GLN A 14 31.70 10.09 -35.99
N ILE A 15 32.09 10.16 -34.71
CA ILE A 15 33.50 10.17 -34.31
C ILE A 15 33.66 9.25 -33.08
N THR A 16 34.40 8.18 -33.31
CA THR A 16 34.97 7.26 -32.33
C THR A 16 36.09 7.93 -31.52
N ARG A 17 36.12 7.73 -30.19
CA ARG A 17 37.37 7.51 -29.46
C ARG A 17 37.11 6.79 -28.14
N ASN A 18 37.77 5.64 -28.02
CA ASN A 18 37.90 4.83 -26.81
C ASN A 18 38.57 5.65 -25.70
N ASP A 19 38.09 5.50 -24.47
CA ASP A 19 38.99 5.33 -23.33
C ASP A 19 38.40 4.33 -22.35
N ALA A 20 39.23 3.33 -22.06
CA ALA A 20 38.96 2.19 -21.23
C ALA A 20 39.31 2.53 -19.78
N THR A 21 38.32 2.53 -18.90
CA THR A 21 38.49 2.12 -17.49
C THR A 21 37.19 1.45 -17.05
N GLY A 22 37.13 0.14 -17.26
CA GLY A 22 36.03 -0.69 -16.81
C GLY A 22 36.01 -0.77 -15.29
N ASN A 23 35.01 -0.14 -14.68
CA ASN A 23 34.58 -0.49 -13.34
C ASN A 23 33.07 -0.72 -13.41
N PRO A 24 32.57 -1.97 -13.37
CA PRO A 24 31.14 -2.22 -13.41
C PRO A 24 30.53 -1.77 -12.10
N HIS A 25 29.81 -0.64 -12.14
CA HIS A 25 28.87 -0.28 -11.09
C HIS A 25 27.92 -1.47 -10.86
N PRO A 26 27.69 -1.89 -9.59
CA PRO A 26 26.70 -2.93 -9.31
C PRO A 26 25.31 -2.45 -9.77
N PRO A 27 24.51 -3.34 -10.37
CA PRO A 27 23.18 -2.97 -10.84
C PRO A 27 22.35 -2.51 -9.65
N LYS A 28 21.95 -1.22 -9.68
CA LYS A 28 20.98 -0.65 -8.76
C LYS A 28 19.74 -1.54 -8.79
N THR A 29 19.44 -2.16 -7.65
CA THR A 29 18.45 -3.21 -7.44
C THR A 29 17.10 -2.82 -8.07
N GLU A 30 16.82 -3.45 -9.21
CA GLU A 30 15.63 -3.23 -10.04
C GLU A 30 14.32 -3.49 -9.29
N ALA A 31 14.36 -4.31 -8.22
CA ALA A 31 13.23 -4.61 -7.33
C ALA A 31 12.58 -3.37 -6.68
N SER A 32 13.34 -2.30 -6.42
CA SER A 32 12.82 -1.04 -5.88
C SER A 32 11.90 -0.28 -6.84
N LYS A 33 12.02 -0.55 -8.15
CA LYS A 33 11.16 0.06 -9.17
C LYS A 33 9.80 -0.64 -9.26
N TYR A 34 9.74 -1.95 -8.99
CA TYR A 34 8.55 -2.76 -9.27
C TYR A 34 7.47 -2.75 -8.19
N LEU A 35 7.80 -2.48 -6.92
CA LEU A 35 6.79 -2.53 -5.84
C LEU A 35 5.72 -1.43 -5.92
N PRO A 36 6.06 -0.17 -6.20
CA PRO A 36 5.05 0.85 -6.46
C PRO A 36 4.31 0.59 -7.77
N LEU A 37 5.02 0.09 -8.80
CA LEU A 37 4.52 0.03 -10.19
C LEU A 37 3.30 -0.86 -10.40
N LEU A 38 3.11 -1.92 -9.61
CA LEU A 38 1.90 -2.75 -9.70
C LEU A 38 0.63 -1.96 -9.34
N TRP A 39 0.69 -1.07 -8.34
CA TRP A 39 -0.43 -0.16 -8.04
C TRP A 39 -0.59 0.93 -9.12
N PHE A 40 0.50 1.39 -9.73
CA PHE A 40 0.46 2.43 -10.78
C PHE A 40 -0.21 1.96 -12.08
N GLN A 41 -0.13 0.67 -12.41
CA GLN A 41 -0.86 0.12 -13.56
C GLN A 41 -2.33 -0.16 -13.23
N ASP A 42 -2.64 -0.60 -12.01
CA ASP A 42 -4.00 -0.98 -11.62
C ASP A 42 -4.90 0.20 -11.21
N ALA A 43 -4.35 1.24 -10.57
CA ALA A 43 -5.16 2.35 -10.07
C ALA A 43 -5.43 3.45 -11.12
N ALA A 44 -4.56 3.60 -12.13
CA ALA A 44 -4.75 4.56 -13.23
C ALA A 44 -5.69 4.05 -14.34
N ALA A 45 -6.06 2.77 -14.32
CA ALA A 45 -6.93 2.13 -15.33
C ALA A 45 -8.43 2.14 -14.96
N ILE A 46 -8.82 2.74 -13.83
CA ILE A 46 -10.24 2.85 -13.47
C ILE A 46 -10.81 4.18 -14.02
N PRO A 47 -11.11 4.21 -15.33
CA PRO A 47 -12.46 4.56 -15.72
C PRO A 47 -13.06 3.41 -16.56
N ARG A 48 -14.07 2.74 -15.98
CA ARG A 48 -15.07 1.88 -16.65
C ARG A 48 -14.65 1.34 -18.04
N SER A 49 -13.98 0.19 -18.11
CA SER A 49 -14.07 -0.66 -19.30
C SER A 49 -13.50 -2.07 -19.06
N THR A 50 -14.30 -3.06 -19.46
CA THR A 50 -14.03 -4.51 -19.54
C THR A 50 -14.01 -5.29 -18.22
N GLU A 51 -15.17 -5.88 -17.90
CA GLU A 51 -15.43 -6.89 -16.85
C GLU A 51 -14.61 -8.20 -17.01
N ALA A 52 -13.66 -8.23 -17.94
CA ALA A 52 -12.81 -9.37 -18.29
C ALA A 52 -11.30 -9.07 -18.18
N GLN A 53 -10.87 -7.88 -17.74
CA GLN A 53 -9.48 -7.65 -17.33
C GLN A 53 -9.19 -8.61 -16.15
N ASN A 54 -8.26 -9.56 -16.34
CA ASN A 54 -8.48 -10.96 -15.96
C ASN A 54 -8.53 -11.22 -14.44
N LYS A 55 -9.55 -11.98 -14.01
CA LYS A 55 -9.57 -12.65 -12.68
C LYS A 55 -8.29 -13.46 -12.43
N GLU A 56 -7.72 -14.02 -13.50
CA GLU A 56 -6.43 -14.71 -13.52
C GLU A 56 -5.30 -13.79 -13.04
N ASP A 57 -5.21 -12.57 -13.55
CA ASP A 57 -4.16 -11.59 -13.24
C ASP A 57 -4.19 -11.19 -11.75
N LEU A 58 -5.39 -11.04 -11.16
CA LEU A 58 -5.53 -10.75 -9.73
C LEU A 58 -5.15 -11.94 -8.84
N VAL A 59 -5.46 -13.18 -9.26
CA VAL A 59 -5.03 -14.40 -8.53
C VAL A 59 -3.52 -14.54 -8.58
N GLN A 60 -2.92 -14.32 -9.75
CA GLN A 60 -1.48 -14.35 -9.95
C GLN A 60 -0.79 -13.24 -9.14
N SER A 61 -1.30 -12.01 -9.17
CA SER A 61 -0.79 -10.88 -8.38
C SER A 61 -0.81 -11.17 -6.87
N THR A 62 -1.94 -11.65 -6.34
CA THR A 62 -2.04 -12.06 -4.93
C THR A 62 -0.99 -13.12 -4.58
N THR A 63 -0.80 -14.10 -5.46
CA THR A 63 0.18 -15.18 -5.26
C THR A 63 1.61 -14.66 -5.29
N LEU A 64 1.94 -13.75 -6.21
CA LEU A 64 3.27 -13.13 -6.32
C LEU A 64 3.62 -12.34 -5.07
N TYR A 65 2.70 -11.51 -4.57
CA TYR A 65 2.89 -10.78 -3.32
C TYR A 65 3.11 -11.70 -2.12
N ARG A 66 2.32 -12.77 -2.01
CA ARG A 66 2.49 -13.75 -0.92
C ARG A 66 3.82 -14.51 -1.02
N LYS A 67 4.31 -14.81 -2.23
CA LYS A 67 5.65 -15.39 -2.45
C LYS A 67 6.75 -14.41 -2.08
N ALA A 68 6.65 -13.14 -2.48
CA ALA A 68 7.60 -12.10 -2.13
C ALA A 68 7.67 -11.90 -0.62
N ALA A 69 6.52 -11.86 0.07
CA ALA A 69 6.47 -11.84 1.53
C ALA A 69 7.21 -13.04 2.14
N GLY A 70 7.06 -14.24 1.56
CA GLY A 70 7.81 -15.43 1.94
C GLY A 70 9.33 -15.28 1.87
N VAL A 71 9.83 -14.73 0.76
CA VAL A 71 11.26 -14.47 0.55
C VAL A 71 11.77 -13.48 1.60
N TYR A 72 11.10 -12.35 1.79
CA TYR A 72 11.50 -11.35 2.76
C TYR A 72 11.42 -11.85 4.20
N ASN A 73 10.40 -12.66 4.54
CA ASN A 73 10.29 -13.31 5.83
C ASN A 73 11.43 -14.31 6.08
N TYR A 74 11.83 -15.07 5.06
CA TYR A 74 12.99 -15.97 5.13
C TYR A 74 14.30 -15.20 5.32
N LEU A 75 14.50 -14.10 4.59
CA LEU A 75 15.65 -13.22 4.78
C LEU A 75 15.73 -12.67 6.21
N ALA A 76 14.61 -12.14 6.72
CA ALA A 76 14.53 -11.52 8.04
C ALA A 76 14.82 -12.49 9.19
N ASN A 77 14.39 -13.75 9.08
CA ASN A 77 14.40 -14.69 10.21
C ASN A 77 15.45 -15.80 10.10
N VAL A 78 15.92 -16.12 8.89
CA VAL A 78 16.83 -17.27 8.66
C VAL A 78 18.21 -16.82 8.18
N ILE A 79 18.26 -15.95 7.16
CA ILE A 79 19.53 -15.62 6.49
C ILE A 79 20.28 -14.48 7.17
N LEU A 80 19.61 -13.38 7.48
CA LEU A 80 20.27 -12.16 7.95
C LEU A 80 20.69 -12.20 9.43
N PRO A 81 19.93 -12.80 10.38
CA PRO A 81 20.35 -12.80 11.79
C PRO A 81 21.73 -13.43 12.04
N PRO A 82 22.11 -14.58 11.45
CA PRO A 82 23.45 -15.15 11.61
C PRO A 82 24.58 -14.27 11.04
N LEU A 83 24.27 -13.40 10.09
CA LEU A 83 25.24 -12.52 9.42
C LEU A 83 25.50 -11.22 10.19
N GLN A 84 24.60 -10.83 11.11
CA GLN A 84 24.73 -9.59 11.87
C GLN A 84 25.99 -9.51 12.76
N PRO A 85 26.38 -10.55 13.52
CA PRO A 85 27.56 -10.48 14.38
C PRO A 85 28.89 -10.47 13.61
N ALA A 86 28.88 -10.93 12.35
CA ALA A 86 30.08 -11.13 11.55
C ALA A 86 30.45 -9.91 10.68
N SER A 87 29.60 -8.88 10.62
CA SER A 87 29.84 -7.71 9.77
C SER A 87 30.68 -6.65 10.48
N THR A 88 31.96 -6.55 10.11
CA THR A 88 32.85 -5.44 10.49
C THR A 88 32.70 -4.22 9.56
N LYS A 89 31.79 -4.28 8.57
CA LYS A 89 31.53 -3.26 7.55
C LYS A 89 30.06 -2.80 7.62
N GLU A 90 29.76 -1.58 7.16
CA GLU A 90 28.39 -1.08 6.99
C GLU A 90 27.56 -2.10 6.19
N ILE A 91 26.56 -2.70 6.84
CA ILE A 91 25.55 -3.52 6.18
C ILE A 91 24.62 -2.57 5.41
N PRO A 92 24.39 -2.76 4.11
CA PRO A 92 23.43 -1.93 3.39
C PRO A 92 22.03 -2.10 4.00
N LEU A 93 21.26 -1.02 4.03
CA LEU A 93 19.95 -0.96 4.67
C LEU A 93 18.99 -2.07 4.14
N GLU A 94 19.08 -2.40 2.85
CA GLU A 94 18.32 -3.45 2.18
C GLU A 94 18.65 -4.87 2.68
N ALA A 95 19.83 -5.07 3.29
CA ALA A 95 20.28 -6.34 3.86
C ALA A 95 20.08 -6.37 5.40
N THR A 96 19.17 -5.57 5.94
CA THR A 96 18.81 -5.61 7.36
C THR A 96 17.56 -6.46 7.61
N THR A 97 17.50 -7.08 8.78
CA THR A 97 16.32 -7.83 9.24
C THR A 97 15.09 -6.93 9.35
N MET A 98 15.30 -5.66 9.72
CA MET A 98 14.28 -4.63 9.83
C MET A 98 13.61 -4.37 8.48
N ILE A 99 14.37 -4.00 7.44
CA ILE A 99 13.80 -3.74 6.11
C ILE A 99 13.17 -4.99 5.52
N SER A 100 13.79 -6.17 5.69
CA SER A 100 13.18 -7.42 5.24
C SER A 100 11.82 -7.66 5.89
N SER A 101 11.68 -7.40 7.20
CA SER A 101 10.38 -7.52 7.89
C SER A 101 9.36 -6.50 7.38
N VAL A 102 9.77 -5.26 7.17
CA VAL A 102 8.93 -4.19 6.59
C VAL A 102 8.43 -4.56 5.20
N MET A 103 9.32 -5.02 4.32
CA MET A 103 8.96 -5.43 2.97
C MET A 103 8.02 -6.63 2.97
N SER A 104 8.20 -7.58 3.88
CA SER A 104 7.25 -8.68 4.06
C SER A 104 5.85 -8.18 4.43
N LEU A 105 5.75 -7.22 5.36
CA LEU A 105 4.46 -6.63 5.75
C LEU A 105 3.80 -5.87 4.60
N ILE A 106 4.57 -5.09 3.83
CA ILE A 106 4.07 -4.37 2.64
C ILE A 106 3.52 -5.37 1.61
N CYS A 107 4.27 -6.43 1.29
CA CYS A 107 3.80 -7.45 0.36
C CYS A 107 2.50 -8.12 0.83
N LEU A 108 2.34 -8.39 2.13
CA LEU A 108 1.09 -8.93 2.66
C LEU A 108 -0.06 -7.91 2.61
N ALA A 109 0.21 -6.63 2.90
CA ALA A 109 -0.78 -5.57 2.74
C ALA A 109 -1.31 -5.50 1.30
N GLU A 110 -0.41 -5.58 0.32
CA GLU A 110 -0.78 -5.58 -1.11
C GLU A 110 -1.54 -6.85 -1.51
N ALA A 111 -1.12 -8.03 -1.05
CA ALA A 111 -1.88 -9.26 -1.28
C ALA A 111 -3.32 -9.17 -0.72
N GLN A 112 -3.48 -8.55 0.45
CA GLN A 112 -4.78 -8.34 1.05
C GLN A 112 -5.62 -7.31 0.27
N ALA A 113 -5.01 -6.23 -0.21
CA ALA A 113 -5.67 -5.23 -1.04
C ALA A 113 -6.33 -5.85 -2.29
N VAL A 114 -5.58 -6.68 -3.02
CA VAL A 114 -6.08 -7.41 -4.20
C VAL A 114 -7.21 -8.37 -3.83
N THR A 115 -7.13 -8.99 -2.65
CA THR A 115 -8.18 -9.89 -2.15
C THR A 115 -9.46 -9.14 -1.78
N ILE A 116 -9.33 -7.93 -1.21
CA ILE A 116 -10.47 -7.07 -0.86
C ILE A 116 -11.21 -6.61 -2.11
N GLN A 117 -10.50 -6.24 -3.18
CA GLN A 117 -11.12 -5.85 -4.45
C GLN A 117 -12.10 -6.93 -4.94
N LYS A 118 -11.69 -8.21 -4.86
CA LYS A 118 -12.56 -9.35 -5.19
C LYS A 118 -13.74 -9.51 -4.22
N ALA A 119 -13.55 -9.19 -2.94
CA ALA A 119 -14.62 -9.25 -1.95
C ALA A 119 -15.66 -8.14 -2.18
N GLU A 120 -15.21 -6.94 -2.57
CA GLU A 120 -16.08 -5.81 -2.92
C GLU A 120 -16.92 -6.10 -4.17
N GLU A 121 -16.32 -6.68 -5.21
CA GLU A 121 -17.04 -7.15 -6.42
C GLU A 121 -18.15 -8.15 -6.10
N ARG A 122 -17.92 -9.03 -5.12
CA ARG A 122 -18.88 -10.06 -4.69
C ARG A 122 -19.92 -9.55 -3.69
N LYS A 123 -19.99 -8.23 -3.45
CA LYS A 123 -20.83 -7.60 -2.42
C LYS A 123 -20.62 -8.25 -1.04
N GLY A 124 -19.35 -8.42 -0.66
CA GLY A 124 -18.99 -8.89 0.68
C GLY A 124 -19.70 -8.06 1.77
N SER A 125 -20.03 -8.70 2.89
CA SER A 125 -20.73 -8.01 3.99
C SER A 125 -19.90 -6.82 4.48
N SER A 126 -20.55 -5.68 4.76
CA SER A 126 -19.88 -4.47 5.28
C SER A 126 -18.96 -4.79 6.47
N ASN A 127 -19.40 -5.62 7.42
CA ASN A 127 -18.59 -6.02 8.58
C ASN A 127 -17.28 -6.76 8.21
N LEU A 128 -17.32 -7.62 7.18
CA LEU A 128 -16.10 -8.26 6.67
C LEU A 128 -15.16 -7.22 6.05
N LEU A 129 -15.70 -6.32 5.21
CA LEU A 129 -14.90 -5.28 4.55
C LEU A 129 -14.25 -4.32 5.54
N VAL A 130 -14.94 -3.94 6.63
CA VAL A 130 -14.36 -3.19 7.75
C VAL A 130 -13.10 -3.89 8.27
N LYS A 131 -13.23 -5.16 8.65
CA LYS A 131 -12.11 -5.91 9.24
C LYS A 131 -10.96 -6.10 8.25
N LEU A 132 -11.25 -6.38 6.98
CA LEU A 132 -10.22 -6.58 5.97
C LEU A 132 -9.46 -5.28 5.66
N HIS A 133 -10.16 -4.16 5.45
CA HIS A 133 -9.49 -2.87 5.21
C HIS A 133 -8.65 -2.47 6.43
N PHE A 134 -9.18 -2.59 7.65
CA PHE A 134 -8.41 -2.26 8.86
C PHE A 134 -7.24 -3.23 9.10
N GLY A 135 -7.33 -4.48 8.64
CA GLY A 135 -6.20 -5.42 8.67
C GLY A 135 -5.00 -4.93 7.86
N ILE A 136 -5.22 -4.20 6.76
CA ILE A 136 -4.15 -3.56 5.99
C ILE A 136 -3.52 -2.41 6.79
N THR A 137 -4.35 -1.55 7.37
CA THR A 137 -3.88 -0.47 8.27
C THR A 137 -2.99 -1.03 9.38
N GLN A 138 -3.40 -2.12 10.05
CA GLN A 138 -2.59 -2.73 11.11
C GLN A 138 -1.23 -3.26 10.61
N MET A 139 -1.18 -3.88 9.42
CA MET A 139 0.09 -4.33 8.84
C MET A 139 1.03 -3.17 8.51
N LEU A 140 0.50 -2.08 7.95
CA LEU A 140 1.27 -0.89 7.59
C LEU A 140 1.71 -0.09 8.82
N ASP A 141 0.86 0.02 9.84
CA ASP A 141 1.21 0.65 11.12
C ASP A 141 2.29 -0.16 11.86
N THR A 142 2.21 -1.50 11.78
CA THR A 142 3.28 -2.37 12.29
C THR A 142 4.59 -2.11 11.54
N ALA A 143 4.56 -1.99 10.21
CA ALA A 143 5.74 -1.67 9.40
C ALA A 143 6.34 -0.30 9.78
N ALA A 144 5.51 0.73 9.95
CA ALA A 144 5.93 2.05 10.39
C ALA A 144 6.53 2.05 11.81
N SER A 145 5.95 1.25 12.71
CA SER A 145 6.45 1.07 14.08
C SER A 145 7.82 0.40 14.10
N VAL A 146 8.02 -0.65 13.29
CA VAL A 146 9.31 -1.33 13.14
C VAL A 146 10.39 -0.33 12.69
N ILE A 147 10.08 0.51 11.70
CA ILE A 147 10.99 1.58 11.23
C ILE A 147 11.32 2.57 12.35
N SER A 148 10.31 3.01 13.10
CA SER A 148 10.46 4.07 14.11
C SER A 148 11.13 3.60 15.40
N SER A 149 11.06 2.30 15.71
CA SER A 149 11.60 1.71 16.95
C SER A 149 13.14 1.66 17.01
N LYS A 150 13.82 1.67 15.86
CA LYS A 150 15.28 1.61 15.75
C LYS A 150 15.85 3.00 15.47
N GLY A 151 15.74 3.88 16.46
CA GLY A 151 16.25 5.25 16.41
C GLY A 151 17.76 5.27 16.13
N GLY A 152 18.12 5.47 14.86
CA GLY A 152 19.50 5.45 14.36
C GLY A 152 19.59 4.97 12.91
N GLU A 153 19.06 3.77 12.63
CA GLU A 153 19.06 3.14 11.28
C GLU A 153 17.91 3.67 10.39
N SER A 154 16.98 4.46 10.97
CA SER A 154 15.78 4.96 10.30
C SER A 154 16.02 6.18 9.39
N ASN A 155 17.15 6.88 9.55
CA ASN A 155 17.42 8.14 8.85
C ASN A 155 17.74 7.94 7.36
N ASP A 156 18.22 6.75 6.99
CA ASP A 156 18.54 6.39 5.61
C ASP A 156 17.35 5.81 4.85
N ILE A 157 16.20 5.66 5.51
CA ILE A 157 14.98 5.18 4.87
C ILE A 157 14.42 6.26 3.94
N SER A 158 14.10 5.84 2.72
CA SER A 158 13.51 6.72 1.71
C SER A 158 12.24 7.39 2.24
N ALA A 159 12.22 8.73 2.20
CA ALA A 159 11.03 9.52 2.50
C ALA A 159 9.82 9.10 1.65
N ARG A 160 10.05 8.64 0.42
CA ARG A 160 9.00 8.13 -0.48
C ARG A 160 8.39 6.82 0.02
N LEU A 161 9.18 5.93 0.61
CA LEU A 161 8.68 4.69 1.20
C LEU A 161 7.85 4.99 2.46
N MET A 162 8.31 5.90 3.30
CA MET A 162 7.55 6.33 4.49
C MET A 162 6.24 7.00 4.11
N GLU A 163 6.27 7.90 3.12
CA GLU A 163 5.08 8.53 2.58
C GLU A 163 4.08 7.49 2.06
N PHE A 164 4.55 6.49 1.31
CA PHE A 164 3.72 5.38 0.85
C PHE A 164 3.06 4.61 2.01
N ILE A 165 3.84 4.16 3.00
CA ILE A 165 3.33 3.37 4.14
C ILE A 165 2.24 4.16 4.89
N TYR A 166 2.50 5.43 5.22
CA TYR A 166 1.56 6.26 5.96
C TYR A 166 0.31 6.60 5.14
N SER A 167 0.47 7.02 3.88
CA SER A 167 -0.66 7.35 3.02
C SER A 167 -1.57 6.14 2.79
N CYS A 168 -1.00 4.96 2.51
CA CYS A 168 -1.78 3.73 2.36
C CYS A 168 -2.46 3.32 3.67
N SER A 169 -1.77 3.40 4.82
CA SER A 169 -2.39 3.08 6.12
C SER A 169 -3.65 3.92 6.37
N ILE A 170 -3.56 5.22 6.11
CA ILE A 170 -4.67 6.16 6.28
C ILE A 170 -5.79 5.91 5.27
N LEU A 171 -5.47 5.62 4.01
CA LEU A 171 -6.46 5.28 2.99
C LEU A 171 -7.28 4.05 3.38
N TYR A 172 -6.61 2.99 3.79
CA TYR A 172 -7.28 1.76 4.19
C TYR A 172 -8.09 1.92 5.48
N GLN A 173 -7.65 2.80 6.38
CA GLN A 173 -8.46 3.13 7.56
C GLN A 173 -9.70 3.94 7.19
N LEU A 174 -9.59 4.90 6.28
CA LEU A 174 -10.71 5.67 5.74
C LEU A 174 -11.76 4.74 5.09
N ARG A 175 -11.31 3.79 4.27
CA ARG A 175 -12.17 2.76 3.64
C ARG A 175 -12.84 1.87 4.67
N SER A 176 -12.10 1.41 5.68
CA SER A 176 -12.69 0.66 6.80
C SER A 176 -13.79 1.46 7.50
N GLN A 177 -13.57 2.75 7.75
CA GLN A 177 -14.53 3.61 8.45
C GLN A 177 -15.76 3.92 7.60
N LYS A 178 -15.59 4.10 6.29
CA LYS A 178 -16.69 4.20 5.31
C LYS A 178 -17.58 2.97 5.37
N HIS A 179 -16.98 1.78 5.28
CA HIS A 179 -17.73 0.52 5.35
C HIS A 179 -18.41 0.33 6.72
N LEU A 180 -17.77 0.77 7.82
CA LEU A 180 -18.37 0.72 9.15
C LEU A 180 -19.61 1.62 9.25
N ALA A 181 -19.52 2.86 8.77
CA ALA A 181 -20.65 3.78 8.74
C ALA A 181 -21.82 3.24 7.91
N VAL A 182 -21.54 2.60 6.77
CA VAL A 182 -22.56 1.91 5.97
C VAL A 182 -23.17 0.75 6.76
N GLY A 183 -22.36 -0.06 7.44
CA GLY A 183 -22.84 -1.18 8.26
C GLY A 183 -23.74 -0.72 9.41
N LEU A 184 -23.36 0.35 10.11
CA LEU A 184 -24.14 0.96 11.20
C LEU A 184 -25.49 1.53 10.74
N THR A 185 -25.60 1.89 9.45
CA THR A 185 -26.82 2.49 8.89
C THR A 185 -27.70 1.50 8.13
N THR A 186 -27.21 0.28 7.91
CA THR A 186 -27.89 -0.79 7.16
C THR A 186 -28.03 -2.08 7.97
N SER A 187 -27.70 -2.05 9.26
CA SER A 187 -27.77 -3.23 10.14
C SER A 187 -29.23 -3.65 10.38
N GLU A 188 -29.47 -4.94 10.17
CA GLU A 188 -30.73 -5.61 10.51
C GLU A 188 -30.45 -6.51 11.72
N GLU A 189 -31.08 -6.21 12.86
CA GLU A 189 -31.04 -7.06 14.05
C GLU A 189 -32.40 -7.76 14.19
N GLY A 190 -32.47 -9.01 13.75
CA GLY A 190 -33.72 -9.78 13.69
C GLY A 190 -34.68 -9.22 12.63
N HIS A 191 -35.86 -8.78 13.05
CA HIS A 191 -36.87 -8.15 12.18
C HIS A 191 -36.89 -6.61 12.31
N MET A 192 -35.95 -6.01 13.05
CA MET A 192 -35.92 -4.57 13.31
C MET A 192 -34.67 -3.94 12.69
N MET A 193 -34.87 -2.82 12.00
CA MET A 193 -33.77 -2.01 11.50
C MET A 193 -33.20 -1.18 12.65
N VAL A 194 -32.01 -1.54 13.13
CA VAL A 194 -31.30 -0.78 14.17
C VAL A 194 -30.30 0.10 13.47
N ARG A 195 -30.69 1.37 13.25
CA ARG A 195 -29.84 2.37 12.63
C ARG A 195 -29.12 3.16 13.72
N GLN A 196 -27.81 3.31 13.56
CA GLN A 196 -26.97 4.11 14.47
C GLN A 196 -26.35 5.29 13.69
N VAL A 197 -27.20 6.19 13.22
CA VAL A 197 -26.80 7.33 12.38
C VAL A 197 -25.83 8.25 13.12
N GLY A 198 -26.06 8.51 14.41
CA GLY A 198 -25.18 9.37 15.22
C GLY A 198 -23.77 8.80 15.33
N VAL A 199 -23.64 7.49 15.55
CA VAL A 199 -22.34 6.79 15.61
C VAL A 199 -21.66 6.81 14.23
N ALA A 200 -22.41 6.55 13.16
CA ALA A 200 -21.88 6.59 11.79
C ALA A 200 -21.31 7.98 11.44
N ILE A 201 -22.01 9.07 11.80
CA ILE A 201 -21.52 10.44 11.64
C ILE A 201 -20.22 10.65 12.44
N GLY A 202 -20.17 10.21 13.70
CA GLY A 202 -18.98 10.32 14.54
C GLY A 202 -17.76 9.63 13.92
N VAL A 203 -17.95 8.41 13.40
CA VAL A 203 -16.92 7.63 12.70
C VAL A 203 -16.40 8.38 11.47
N LEU A 204 -17.28 8.91 10.61
CA LEU A 204 -16.90 9.60 9.38
C LEU A 204 -16.22 10.96 9.66
N ARG A 205 -16.69 11.71 10.67
CA ARG A 205 -16.04 12.96 11.11
C ARG A 205 -14.62 12.70 11.61
N TYR A 206 -14.44 11.67 12.43
CA TYR A 206 -13.12 11.26 12.89
C TYR A 206 -12.21 10.86 11.71
N ALA A 207 -12.74 10.09 10.76
CA ALA A 207 -12.01 9.67 9.56
C ALA A 207 -11.50 10.87 8.74
N ILE A 208 -12.39 11.82 8.41
CA ILE A 208 -12.05 13.02 7.62
C ILE A 208 -11.05 13.90 8.36
N ASN A 209 -11.22 14.11 9.66
CA ASN A 209 -10.28 14.93 10.45
C ASN A 209 -8.88 14.31 10.45
N ARG A 210 -8.78 12.99 10.61
CA ARG A 210 -7.49 12.27 10.55
C ARG A 210 -6.80 12.44 9.20
N VAL A 211 -7.56 12.35 8.09
CA VAL A 211 -7.02 12.56 6.75
C VAL A 211 -6.53 14.01 6.58
N LYS A 212 -7.29 15.01 7.04
CA LYS A 212 -6.91 16.43 6.98
C LYS A 212 -5.64 16.74 7.78
N SER A 213 -5.41 16.03 8.88
CA SER A 213 -4.18 16.18 9.68
C SER A 213 -2.94 15.56 9.02
N THR A 214 -3.11 14.83 7.91
CA THR A 214 -2.03 14.17 7.20
C THR A 214 -1.47 15.06 6.10
N LYS A 215 -0.14 15.03 5.90
CA LYS A 215 0.48 15.70 4.75
C LYS A 215 -0.01 15.05 3.45
N ALA A 216 -0.43 15.88 2.48
CA ALA A 216 -0.86 15.38 1.18
C ALA A 216 0.27 14.62 0.48
N ALA A 217 -0.10 13.51 -0.18
CA ALA A 217 0.82 12.78 -1.04
C ALA A 217 1.34 13.70 -2.17
N LYS A 218 2.64 13.62 -2.43
CA LYS A 218 3.35 14.39 -3.47
C LYS A 218 3.15 13.82 -4.86
N ASP A 219 2.87 12.52 -4.96
CA ASP A 219 2.62 11.85 -6.24
C ASP A 219 1.17 12.06 -6.68
N GLU A 220 0.98 12.72 -7.83
CA GLU A 220 -0.35 13.14 -8.31
C GLU A 220 -1.28 11.96 -8.60
N SER A 221 -0.72 10.82 -9.03
CA SER A 221 -1.51 9.62 -9.34
C SER A 221 -2.17 9.03 -8.09
N TRP A 222 -1.41 8.91 -6.99
CA TRP A 222 -1.88 8.40 -5.70
C TRP A 222 -2.83 9.38 -5.03
N ARG A 223 -2.52 10.67 -5.18
CA ARG A 223 -3.34 11.76 -4.68
C ARG A 223 -4.74 11.76 -5.31
N SER A 224 -4.87 11.46 -6.60
CA SER A 224 -6.19 11.37 -7.25
C SER A 224 -7.08 10.28 -6.64
N VAL A 225 -6.57 9.05 -6.50
CA VAL A 225 -7.30 7.92 -5.91
C VAL A 225 -7.67 8.21 -4.45
N PHE A 226 -6.73 8.77 -3.69
CA PHE A 226 -6.94 9.15 -2.30
C PHE A 226 -8.01 10.25 -2.17
N ASN A 227 -7.96 11.26 -3.03
CA ASN A 227 -8.93 12.35 -3.05
C ASN A 227 -10.34 11.88 -3.43
N GLN A 228 -10.46 10.95 -4.37
CA GLN A 228 -11.77 10.39 -4.72
C GLN A 228 -12.40 9.69 -3.52
N GLU A 229 -11.62 8.91 -2.75
CA GLU A 229 -12.13 8.27 -1.54
C GLU A 229 -12.58 9.30 -0.48
N ILE A 230 -11.84 10.40 -0.33
CA ILE A 230 -12.23 11.50 0.58
C ILE A 230 -13.56 12.12 0.14
N VAL A 231 -13.73 12.37 -1.16
CA VAL A 231 -14.98 12.91 -1.72
C VAL A 231 -16.14 11.98 -1.42
N ASP A 232 -15.99 10.68 -1.68
CA ASP A 232 -17.04 9.69 -1.41
C ASP A 232 -17.45 9.66 0.08
N VAL A 233 -16.47 9.70 0.99
CA VAL A 233 -16.71 9.72 2.44
C VAL A 233 -17.38 11.01 2.88
N ALA A 234 -16.97 12.16 2.32
CA ALA A 234 -17.58 13.46 2.60
C ALA A 234 -19.03 13.53 2.11
N GLU A 235 -19.32 12.97 0.94
CA GLU A 235 -20.69 12.88 0.43
C GLU A 235 -21.58 11.99 1.30
N LEU A 236 -21.06 10.84 1.76
CA LEU A 236 -21.77 9.97 2.71
C LEU A 236 -22.05 10.71 4.03
N LEU A 237 -21.04 11.38 4.59
CA LEU A 237 -21.20 12.17 5.81
C LEU A 237 -22.28 13.23 5.65
N ARG A 238 -22.26 14.00 4.56
CA ARG A 238 -23.26 15.04 4.29
C ARG A 238 -24.69 14.49 4.24
N LYS A 239 -24.88 13.31 3.65
CA LYS A 239 -26.20 12.65 3.59
C LYS A 239 -26.68 12.26 4.99
N LEU A 240 -25.81 11.65 5.79
CA LEU A 240 -26.15 11.21 7.14
C LEU A 240 -26.39 12.40 8.09
N GLU A 241 -25.61 13.48 7.99
CA GLU A 241 -25.84 14.70 8.77
C GLU A 241 -27.20 15.32 8.46
N TYR A 242 -27.57 15.39 7.18
CA TYR A 242 -28.88 15.89 6.75
C TYR A 242 -30.02 14.99 7.26
N GLU A 243 -29.88 13.67 7.16
CA GLU A 243 -30.87 12.72 7.71
C GLU A 243 -30.99 12.84 9.23
N ASN A 244 -29.87 13.02 9.93
CA ASN A 244 -29.87 13.14 11.39
C ASN A 244 -30.46 14.46 11.87
N GLU A 245 -30.27 15.55 11.12
CA GLU A 245 -30.87 16.86 11.42
C GLU A 245 -32.39 16.85 11.27
N LEU A 246 -32.93 16.10 10.30
CA LEU A 246 -34.35 16.15 9.95
C LEU A 246 -35.19 15.00 10.51
N VAL A 247 -34.61 13.82 10.69
CA VAL A 247 -35.35 12.58 10.96
C VAL A 247 -34.88 11.89 12.24
N CYS A 248 -33.59 11.59 12.36
CA CYS A 248 -33.10 10.68 13.40
C CYS A 248 -32.85 11.39 14.74
N HIS A 249 -32.33 12.61 14.71
CA HIS A 249 -31.93 13.40 15.89
C HIS A 249 -31.05 12.61 16.90
N GLU A 250 -30.24 11.68 16.41
CA GLU A 250 -29.35 10.89 17.25
C GLU A 250 -28.19 11.74 17.75
N LYS A 251 -27.80 11.51 19.01
CA LYS A 251 -26.61 12.12 19.59
C LYS A 251 -25.36 11.57 18.90
N ILE A 252 -24.49 12.47 18.46
CA ILE A 252 -23.18 12.10 17.90
C ILE A 252 -22.22 11.87 19.07
N PRO A 253 -21.60 10.68 19.19
CA PRO A 253 -20.63 10.40 20.25
C PRO A 253 -19.32 11.16 20.04
N ASP A 254 -18.61 11.43 21.14
CA ASP A 254 -17.23 11.90 21.11
C ASP A 254 -16.27 10.79 20.68
N VAL A 255 -15.00 11.13 20.43
CA VAL A 255 -13.98 10.20 19.91
C VAL A 255 -13.84 8.95 20.79
N ASP A 256 -13.89 9.09 22.11
CA ASP A 256 -13.77 7.98 23.07
C ASP A 256 -14.99 7.04 23.05
N GLY A 257 -16.13 7.51 22.52
CA GLY A 257 -17.35 6.73 22.35
C GLY A 257 -17.45 6.02 20.99
N LEU A 258 -16.44 6.15 20.12
CA LEU A 258 -16.45 5.51 18.81
C LEU A 258 -16.10 4.01 18.89
N PRO A 259 -16.66 3.17 18.00
CA PRO A 259 -16.32 1.75 17.94
C PRO A 259 -14.83 1.53 17.68
N VAL A 260 -14.21 0.64 18.46
CA VAL A 260 -12.84 0.20 18.23
C VAL A 260 -12.80 -0.75 17.04
N LEU A 261 -11.99 -0.42 16.04
CA LEU A 261 -11.78 -1.26 14.87
C LEU A 261 -10.81 -2.40 15.21
N GLN A 262 -11.11 -3.60 14.71
CA GLN A 262 -10.23 -4.76 14.79
C GLN A 262 -10.00 -5.33 13.39
N GLY A 263 -8.73 -5.52 13.03
CA GLY A 263 -8.35 -5.96 11.71
C GLY A 263 -8.41 -7.47 11.60
N LEU A 264 -8.72 -7.94 10.40
CA LEU A 264 -8.63 -9.34 10.03
C LEU A 264 -7.60 -9.46 8.91
N ARG A 265 -6.53 -10.21 9.17
CA ARG A 265 -5.57 -10.61 8.15
C ARG A 265 -5.96 -11.99 7.62
N ILE A 266 -6.21 -12.09 6.31
CA ILE A 266 -6.57 -13.36 5.65
C ILE A 266 -5.48 -13.90 4.72
N VAL A 267 -4.45 -13.09 4.47
CA VAL A 267 -3.31 -13.48 3.63
C VAL A 267 -2.12 -13.83 4.50
N GLU A 268 -1.40 -14.87 4.09
CA GLU A 268 -0.18 -15.32 4.74
C GLU A 268 0.95 -15.45 3.72
N ALA A 269 2.19 -15.28 4.19
CA ALA A 269 3.36 -15.49 3.36
C ALA A 269 3.41 -16.95 2.89
N ILE A 270 3.70 -17.19 1.61
CA ILE A 270 4.00 -18.53 1.12
C ILE A 270 5.43 -18.84 1.56
N PRO A 271 5.68 -19.90 2.36
CA PRO A 271 7.03 -20.22 2.82
C PRO A 271 8.01 -20.31 1.65
N PHE A 272 9.13 -19.60 1.77
CA PHE A 272 10.21 -19.70 0.80
C PHE A 272 11.18 -20.79 1.23
N GLU A 273 11.42 -21.73 0.34
CA GLU A 273 12.48 -22.71 0.47
C GLU A 273 13.49 -22.48 -0.67
N PRO A 274 14.77 -22.21 -0.36
CA PRO A 274 15.77 -22.08 -1.40
C PRO A 274 15.90 -23.41 -2.14
N GLN A 275 15.68 -23.40 -3.44
CA GLN A 275 16.07 -24.51 -4.29
C GLN A 275 17.59 -24.63 -4.17
N ARG A 276 18.11 -25.77 -3.70
CA ARG A 276 19.56 -26.00 -3.63
C ARG A 276 20.16 -25.78 -5.03
N TRP A 277 20.99 -24.75 -5.16
CA TRP A 277 21.96 -24.72 -6.24
C TRP A 277 23.19 -25.47 -5.73
N GLU A 278 23.30 -26.75 -6.10
CA GLU A 278 24.54 -27.52 -5.96
C GLU A 278 25.57 -26.94 -6.93
N ARG A 279 26.21 -25.84 -6.55
CA ARG A 279 27.50 -25.46 -7.11
C ARG A 279 28.39 -25.14 -5.94
N GLU A 280 29.35 -26.03 -5.68
CA GLU A 280 30.51 -25.68 -4.88
C GLU A 280 31.08 -24.39 -5.45
N LEU A 281 31.03 -23.32 -4.66
CA LEU A 281 31.79 -22.11 -4.96
C LEU A 281 33.26 -22.47 -4.75
N VAL A 282 33.90 -22.99 -5.79
CA VAL A 282 35.34 -23.20 -5.81
C VAL A 282 35.98 -21.82 -5.89
N PHE A 283 36.42 -21.31 -4.74
CA PHE A 283 37.31 -20.16 -4.71
C PHE A 283 38.69 -20.65 -5.16
N MET A 284 39.10 -20.32 -6.38
CA MET A 284 40.47 -20.52 -6.80
C MET A 284 41.37 -19.58 -5.98
N THR A 285 42.23 -20.20 -5.16
CA THR A 285 43.36 -19.58 -4.46
C THR A 285 44.46 -19.15 -5.41
#